data_AF-A0AA39J7U4-F1
#
_entry.id   AF-A0AA39J7U4-F1
#
_cell.length_a   1.000
_cell.length_b   1.000
_cell.length_c   1.000
_cell.angle_alpha   90.00
_cell.angle_beta   90.00
_cell.angle_gamma   90.00
#
_symmetry.space_group_name_H-M   'P 1'
#
loop_
_entity.id
_entity.type
_entity.pdbx_description
1 polymer ?
#
loop_
_entity_poly.entity_id
_entity_poly.type
_entity_poly.pdbx_seq_one_letter_code
_entity_poly.pdbx_strand_id
1 'polypeptide(L)'
;MAPHKNYHSPEDKRQAICDKSKRYYAKHKPEISLRRKAVYQAQAQAQASTVNQSTARTVVASTHRTPSTSTLGHKPAASVVKMIAQRKRIANSNHYEIVSVPVAVPQPALCPDPFLKIRADATSLVQEFEDFLRGKDPHEYVEVLLRLYFKNNSRRQGQLSLFVDPLDALYRMQKAYTDITDKALQAIGPCERLEQLIQTGKLIGRLVMWLEDI
;
A
#
# COMPACT_ATOMS: atom_id res chain seq x y z
N MET A 1 -29.09 32.09 20.64
CA MET A 1 -28.62 31.65 19.30
C MET A 1 -27.25 32.28 19.04
N ALA A 2 -26.37 31.63 18.28
CA ALA A 2 -25.09 32.25 17.92
C ALA A 2 -25.30 33.32 16.83
N PRO A 3 -24.67 34.51 16.90
CA PRO A 3 -24.87 35.55 15.91
C PRO A 3 -24.38 35.12 14.52
N HIS A 4 -25.18 35.42 13.49
CA HIS A 4 -24.80 35.20 12.10
C HIS A 4 -23.56 36.02 11.73
N LYS A 5 -22.57 35.35 11.14
CA LYS A 5 -21.35 36.00 10.65
C LYS A 5 -21.57 36.47 9.22
N ASN A 6 -21.75 37.77 9.06
CA ASN A 6 -21.74 38.41 7.75
C ASN A 6 -20.28 38.49 7.28
N TYR A 7 -19.97 37.81 6.18
CA TYR A 7 -18.68 37.95 5.49
C TYR A 7 -18.89 38.89 4.31
N HIS A 8 -17.98 39.84 4.09
CA HIS A 8 -18.14 40.85 3.04
C HIS A 8 -17.83 40.29 1.65
N SER A 9 -16.97 39.27 1.55
CA SER A 9 -16.69 38.52 0.32
C SER A 9 -16.64 36.99 0.54
N PRO A 10 -16.77 36.18 -0.53
CA PRO A 10 -16.47 34.75 -0.49
C PRO A 10 -15.04 34.44 -0.02
N GLU A 11 -14.08 35.29 -0.38
CA GLU A 11 -12.66 35.21 -0.03
C GLU A 11 -12.46 35.38 1.48
N ASP A 12 -13.11 36.38 2.10
CA ASP A 12 -13.10 36.59 3.57
C ASP A 12 -13.65 35.37 4.31
N LYS A 13 -14.72 34.76 3.77
CA LYS A 13 -15.30 33.53 4.34
C LYS A 13 -14.30 32.37 4.29
N ARG A 14 -13.59 32.19 3.16
CA ARG A 14 -12.53 31.17 3.03
C ARG A 14 -11.38 31.45 4.01
N GLN A 15 -10.90 32.68 4.08
CA GLN A 15 -9.81 33.08 4.98
C GLN A 15 -10.18 32.87 6.46
N ALA A 16 -11.39 33.27 6.88
CA ALA A 16 -11.88 33.07 8.23
C ALA A 16 -12.03 31.59 8.62
N ILE A 17 -12.39 30.71 7.66
CA ILE A 17 -12.40 29.25 7.86
C ILE A 17 -10.98 28.74 8.05
N CYS A 18 -10.04 29.12 7.18
CA CYS A 18 -8.62 28.76 7.29
C CYS A 18 -8.04 29.14 8.65
N ASP A 19 -8.27 30.37 9.12
CA ASP A 19 -7.71 30.83 10.39
C ASP A 19 -8.43 30.24 11.61
N LYS A 20 -9.74 29.93 11.52
CA LYS A 20 -10.44 29.14 12.54
C LYS A 20 -9.83 27.74 12.66
N SER A 21 -9.57 27.07 11.53
CA SER A 21 -8.96 25.74 11.48
C SER A 21 -7.52 25.73 12.02
N LYS A 22 -6.70 26.74 11.67
CA LYS A 22 -5.35 26.92 12.24
C LYS A 22 -5.39 27.07 13.76
N ARG A 23 -6.27 27.95 14.29
CA ARG A 23 -6.41 28.17 15.74
C ARG A 23 -6.91 26.91 16.47
N TYR A 24 -7.87 26.20 15.88
CA TYR A 24 -8.33 24.92 16.42
C TYR A 24 -7.21 23.88 16.47
N TYR A 25 -6.48 23.69 15.36
CA TYR A 25 -5.38 22.74 15.31
C TYR A 25 -4.26 23.11 16.29
N ALA A 26 -3.89 24.39 16.42
CA ALA A 26 -2.92 24.85 17.40
C ALA A 26 -3.34 24.52 18.85
N LYS A 27 -4.61 24.77 19.20
CA LYS A 27 -5.17 24.46 20.52
C LYS A 27 -5.19 22.96 20.83
N HIS A 28 -5.58 22.14 19.86
CA HIS A 28 -5.75 20.68 20.05
C HIS A 28 -4.53 19.85 19.60
N LYS A 29 -3.42 20.47 19.16
CA LYS A 29 -2.20 19.79 18.69
C LYS A 29 -1.68 18.72 19.67
N PRO A 30 -1.62 18.94 21.00
CA PRO A 30 -1.15 17.92 21.94
C PRO A 30 -2.09 16.71 22.00
N GLU A 31 -3.41 16.96 22.03
CA GLU A 31 -4.44 15.93 22.07
C GLU A 31 -4.45 15.09 20.78
N ILE A 32 -4.39 15.74 19.62
CA ILE A 32 -4.29 15.09 18.30
C ILE A 32 -3.02 14.24 18.21
N SER A 33 -1.89 14.74 18.72
CA SER A 33 -0.63 14.00 18.77
C SER A 33 -0.71 12.77 19.69
N LEU A 34 -1.33 12.90 20.87
CA LEU A 34 -1.51 11.81 21.81
C LEU A 34 -2.42 10.70 21.24
N ARG A 35 -3.56 11.08 20.63
CA ARG A 35 -4.44 10.14 19.92
C ARG A 35 -3.71 9.41 18.79
N ARG A 36 -2.93 10.11 17.96
CA ARG A 36 -2.10 9.49 16.89
C ARG A 36 -1.08 8.51 17.46
N LYS A 37 -0.37 8.88 18.54
CA LYS A 37 0.60 8.01 19.20
C LYS A 37 -0.03 6.71 19.71
N ALA A 38 -1.22 6.80 20.32
CA ALA A 38 -1.97 5.62 20.77
C ALA A 38 -2.35 4.69 19.62
N VAL A 39 -2.81 5.22 18.48
CA VAL A 39 -3.12 4.43 17.28
C VAL A 39 -1.89 3.70 16.74
N TYR A 40 -0.75 4.39 16.60
CA TYR A 40 0.49 3.75 16.14
C TYR A 40 1.00 2.67 17.12
N GLN A 41 0.86 2.88 18.43
CA GLN A 41 1.21 1.87 19.44
C GLN A 41 0.29 0.64 19.35
N ALA A 42 -1.02 0.82 19.19
CA ALA A 42 -1.96 -0.27 19.02
C ALA A 42 -1.70 -1.07 17.73
N GLN A 43 -1.37 -0.38 16.62
CA GLN A 43 -0.99 -1.03 15.36
C GLN A 43 0.32 -1.83 15.49
N ALA A 44 1.33 -1.28 16.17
CA ALA A 44 2.59 -1.99 16.42
C ALA A 44 2.38 -3.24 17.31
N GLN A 45 1.53 -3.16 18.33
CA GLN A 45 1.17 -4.31 19.18
C GLN A 45 0.39 -5.39 18.42
N ALA A 46 -0.53 -5.00 17.53
CA ALA A 46 -1.24 -5.94 16.67
C ALA A 46 -0.28 -6.70 15.74
N GLN A 47 0.71 -6.00 15.15
CA GLN A 47 1.73 -6.60 14.29
C GLN A 47 2.73 -7.49 15.05
N ALA A 48 3.10 -7.12 16.28
CA ALA A 48 3.94 -7.98 17.14
C ALA A 48 3.20 -9.28 17.56
N SER A 49 1.87 -9.22 17.69
CA SER A 49 1.05 -10.36 18.10
C SER A 49 0.86 -11.41 17.00
N THR A 50 0.90 -11.02 15.72
CA THR A 50 0.87 -11.96 14.58
C THR A 50 2.18 -12.72 14.39
N VAL A 51 3.33 -12.13 14.69
CA VAL A 51 4.63 -12.82 14.58
C VAL A 51 4.73 -13.99 15.57
N ASN A 52 4.22 -13.82 16.79
CA ASN A 52 4.30 -14.84 17.85
C ASN A 52 3.35 -16.04 17.67
N GLN A 53 2.41 -16.01 16.72
CA GLN A 53 1.55 -17.17 16.42
C GLN A 53 2.12 -18.11 15.33
N SER A 54 3.10 -17.65 14.54
CA SER A 54 3.69 -18.46 13.45
C SER A 54 4.78 -19.45 13.88
N THR A 55 5.22 -19.44 15.15
CA THR A 55 6.25 -20.37 15.65
C THR A 55 5.66 -21.64 16.29
N ALA A 56 4.33 -21.75 16.40
CA ALA A 56 3.64 -22.79 17.18
C ALA A 56 2.84 -23.81 16.34
N ARG A 57 3.37 -24.27 15.19
CA ARG A 57 2.89 -25.50 14.50
C ARG A 57 3.84 -25.97 13.40
N THR A 58 4.58 -27.05 13.67
CA THR A 58 4.65 -28.30 12.86
C THR A 58 5.73 -29.22 13.43
N VAL A 59 5.34 -30.14 14.31
CA VAL A 59 6.11 -31.35 14.66
C VAL A 59 5.14 -32.53 14.69
N VAL A 60 5.02 -33.24 13.57
CA VAL A 60 4.57 -34.64 13.47
C VAL A 60 5.32 -35.19 12.24
N ALA A 61 6.53 -35.74 12.40
CA ALA A 61 6.79 -37.14 12.73
C ALA A 61 6.35 -38.13 11.63
N SER A 62 7.33 -38.74 10.97
CA SER A 62 7.20 -40.06 10.32
C SER A 62 8.51 -40.84 10.51
N THR A 63 8.41 -42.17 10.54
CA THR A 63 9.21 -42.99 11.46
C THR A 63 10.17 -43.95 10.73
N HIS A 64 11.39 -44.15 11.27
CA HIS A 64 12.05 -45.46 11.24
C HIS A 64 13.19 -45.62 12.29
N ARG A 65 12.90 -46.48 13.29
CA ARG A 65 13.78 -47.45 14.00
C ARG A 65 15.24 -47.09 14.40
N THR A 66 15.44 -46.82 15.70
CA THR A 66 16.17 -47.63 16.73
C THR A 66 17.38 -48.54 16.36
N PRO A 67 18.33 -48.85 17.29
CA PRO A 67 18.39 -48.54 18.75
C PRO A 67 19.77 -48.13 19.36
N SER A 68 19.75 -47.77 20.66
CA SER A 68 20.82 -47.94 21.70
C SER A 68 22.13 -47.12 21.56
N THR A 69 22.87 -46.72 22.61
CA THR A 69 22.90 -47.14 24.04
C THR A 69 23.42 -45.97 24.92
N SER A 70 23.10 -45.97 26.24
CA SER A 70 23.91 -45.52 27.42
C SER A 70 24.90 -44.31 27.36
N THR A 71 25.17 -43.50 28.41
CA THR A 71 24.68 -43.35 29.80
C THR A 71 25.45 -42.14 30.41
N LEU A 72 24.79 -41.35 31.28
CA LEU A 72 25.32 -40.44 32.33
C LEU A 72 26.61 -39.60 32.14
N GLY A 73 26.54 -38.31 32.51
CA GLY A 73 27.55 -37.73 33.42
C GLY A 73 28.26 -36.42 33.05
N HIS A 74 28.24 -35.48 34.02
CA HIS A 74 29.27 -34.47 34.34
C HIS A 74 29.60 -33.27 33.42
N LYS A 75 29.20 -32.08 33.91
CA LYS A 75 30.05 -30.87 34.00
C LYS A 75 31.28 -31.16 34.91
N PRO A 76 32.41 -30.39 34.90
CA PRO A 76 32.51 -28.96 34.54
C PRO A 76 33.81 -28.50 33.84
N ALA A 77 33.96 -27.16 33.80
CA ALA A 77 35.22 -26.39 33.85
C ALA A 77 36.00 -26.09 32.55
N ALA A 78 36.64 -24.92 32.58
CA ALA A 78 37.32 -24.28 31.47
C ALA A 78 38.75 -24.81 31.27
N SER A 79 39.25 -24.73 30.04
CA SER A 79 40.70 -24.63 29.79
C SER A 79 40.95 -23.76 28.56
N VAL A 80 41.68 -22.66 28.76
CA VAL A 80 42.14 -21.77 27.69
C VAL A 80 43.46 -22.33 27.15
N VAL A 81 43.41 -22.97 25.98
CA VAL A 81 44.63 -23.45 25.30
C VAL A 81 44.87 -22.62 24.04
N LYS A 82 45.88 -21.74 24.10
CA LYS A 82 46.39 -20.99 22.96
C LYS A 82 47.08 -21.96 21.99
N MET A 83 46.53 -22.15 20.79
CA MET A 83 47.24 -22.84 19.71
C MET A 83 47.99 -21.84 18.83
N ILE A 84 49.32 -21.81 18.97
CA ILE A 84 50.22 -21.09 18.07
C ILE A 84 50.47 -21.99 16.84
N ALA A 85 49.82 -21.68 15.72
CA ALA A 85 49.97 -22.44 14.48
C ALA A 85 51.24 -21.99 13.71
N GLN A 86 52.29 -22.80 13.79
CA GLN A 86 53.58 -22.55 13.15
C GLN A 86 53.51 -22.80 11.62
N ARG A 87 53.36 -21.74 10.81
CA ARG A 87 53.35 -21.85 9.35
C ARG A 87 54.75 -22.15 8.78
N LYS A 88 55.02 -23.40 8.44
CA LYS A 88 56.13 -23.76 7.53
C LYS A 88 55.79 -23.27 6.11
N ARG A 89 56.61 -22.37 5.55
CA ARG A 89 56.59 -22.06 4.11
C ARG A 89 57.21 -23.23 3.34
N ILE A 90 56.45 -23.83 2.43
CA ILE A 90 57.00 -24.62 1.33
C ILE A 90 56.77 -23.79 0.06
N ALA A 91 57.85 -23.29 -0.53
CA ALA A 91 57.79 -22.60 -1.81
C ALA A 91 57.69 -23.67 -2.91
N ASN A 92 56.49 -23.97 -3.37
CA ASN A 92 56.30 -24.87 -4.50
C ASN A 92 56.20 -24.06 -5.80
N SER A 93 57.28 -24.07 -6.58
CA SER A 93 57.36 -23.43 -7.89
C SER A 93 56.77 -24.31 -8.98
N ASN A 94 55.44 -24.44 -9.01
CA ASN A 94 54.75 -25.02 -10.14
C ASN A 94 54.27 -23.89 -11.07
N HIS A 95 54.89 -23.79 -12.24
CA HIS A 95 54.39 -22.96 -13.33
C HIS A 95 53.19 -23.69 -13.95
N TYR A 96 51.98 -23.28 -13.58
CA TYR A 96 50.76 -23.63 -14.29
C TYR A 96 50.32 -22.41 -15.11
N GLU A 97 50.08 -22.60 -16.40
CA GLU A 97 49.38 -21.59 -17.20
C GLU A 97 47.93 -21.50 -16.70
N ILE A 98 47.60 -20.40 -16.02
CA ILE A 98 46.24 -20.12 -15.59
C ILE A 98 45.44 -19.66 -16.82
N VAL A 99 44.96 -20.63 -17.60
CA VAL A 99 43.92 -20.39 -18.61
C VAL A 99 42.69 -19.87 -17.88
N SER A 100 42.53 -18.55 -17.91
CA SER A 100 41.49 -17.84 -17.17
C SER A 100 40.16 -18.03 -17.87
N VAL A 101 39.48 -19.14 -17.56
CA VAL A 101 38.08 -19.37 -17.97
C VAL A 101 37.24 -18.23 -17.38
N PRO A 102 36.51 -17.44 -18.20
CA PRO A 102 35.63 -16.40 -17.69
C PRO A 102 34.48 -17.06 -16.92
N VAL A 103 34.58 -17.06 -15.58
CA VAL A 103 33.43 -17.39 -14.73
C VAL A 103 32.43 -16.25 -14.91
N ALA A 104 31.39 -16.50 -15.69
CA ALA A 104 30.27 -15.59 -15.83
C ALA A 104 29.62 -15.40 -14.46
N VAL A 105 29.91 -14.25 -13.82
CA VAL A 105 29.22 -13.83 -12.60
C VAL A 105 27.72 -13.81 -12.93
N PRO A 106 26.86 -14.52 -12.19
CA PRO A 106 25.42 -14.46 -12.41
C PRO A 106 24.97 -13.00 -12.30
N GLN A 107 24.53 -12.43 -13.42
CA GLN A 107 24.16 -11.03 -13.49
C GLN A 107 23.01 -10.80 -12.50
N PRO A 108 23.17 -9.94 -11.49
CA PRO A 108 22.11 -9.73 -10.50
C PRO A 108 20.89 -9.20 -11.25
N ALA A 109 19.75 -9.86 -11.06
CA ALA A 109 18.51 -9.52 -11.76
C ALA A 109 18.22 -8.03 -11.58
N LEU A 110 18.08 -7.31 -12.70
CA LEU A 110 17.77 -5.89 -12.69
C LEU A 110 16.50 -5.68 -11.86
N CYS A 111 16.61 -4.88 -10.80
CA CYS A 111 15.48 -4.56 -9.95
C CYS A 111 14.37 -3.96 -10.83
N PRO A 112 13.16 -4.57 -10.89
CA PRO A 112 12.11 -4.05 -11.76
C PRO A 112 11.77 -2.62 -11.40
N ASP A 113 11.67 -1.72 -12.39
CA ASP A 113 11.26 -0.33 -12.17
C ASP A 113 9.91 -0.33 -11.42
N PRO A 114 9.85 0.17 -10.18
CA PRO A 114 8.62 0.15 -9.38
C PRO A 114 7.49 0.91 -10.07
N PHE A 115 7.80 1.89 -10.94
CA PHE A 115 6.78 2.61 -11.69
C PHE A 115 6.06 1.74 -12.71
N LEU A 116 6.73 0.75 -13.33
CA LEU A 116 6.09 -0.12 -14.32
C LEU A 116 4.96 -0.94 -13.69
N LYS A 117 5.17 -1.43 -12.46
CA LYS A 117 4.12 -2.13 -11.71
C LYS A 117 2.98 -1.20 -11.33
N ILE A 118 3.28 -0.04 -10.76
CA ILE A 118 2.30 0.97 -10.35
C ILE A 118 1.45 1.44 -11.55
N ARG A 119 2.07 1.60 -12.72
CA ARG A 119 1.39 1.92 -13.98
C ARG A 119 0.48 0.78 -14.43
N ALA A 120 0.93 -0.48 -14.34
CA ALA A 120 0.10 -1.63 -14.69
C ALA A 120 -1.14 -1.75 -13.79
N ASP A 121 -0.96 -1.58 -12.47
CA ASP A 121 -2.06 -1.54 -11.49
C ASP A 121 -3.06 -0.42 -11.83
N ALA A 122 -2.56 0.78 -12.18
CA ALA A 122 -3.40 1.91 -12.59
C ALA A 122 -4.15 1.67 -13.91
N THR A 123 -3.49 1.13 -14.93
CA THR A 123 -4.11 0.80 -16.22
C THR A 123 -5.19 -0.26 -16.06
N SER A 124 -4.96 -1.28 -15.21
CA SER A 124 -5.98 -2.28 -14.88
C SER A 124 -7.22 -1.65 -14.23
N LEU A 125 -7.04 -0.66 -13.35
CA LEU A 125 -8.13 0.03 -12.68
C LEU A 125 -8.89 1.00 -13.60
N VAL A 126 -8.20 1.62 -14.57
CA VAL A 126 -8.85 2.40 -15.64
C VAL A 126 -9.68 1.51 -16.54
N GLN A 127 -9.18 0.31 -16.89
CA GLN A 127 -9.97 -0.67 -17.65
C GLN A 127 -11.21 -1.12 -16.86
N GLU A 128 -11.08 -1.40 -15.55
CA GLU A 128 -12.23 -1.73 -14.68
C GLU A 128 -13.29 -0.62 -14.69
N PHE A 129 -12.87 0.64 -14.75
CA PHE A 129 -13.77 1.80 -14.87
C PHE A 129 -14.43 1.91 -16.25
N GLU A 130 -13.69 1.72 -17.35
CA GLU A 130 -14.26 1.72 -18.71
C GLU A 130 -15.27 0.57 -18.92
N ASP A 131 -14.95 -0.63 -18.39
CA ASP A 131 -15.82 -1.80 -18.40
C ASP A 131 -17.09 -1.56 -17.56
N PHE A 132 -16.96 -0.87 -16.41
CA PHE A 132 -18.07 -0.46 -15.56
C PHE A 132 -19.04 0.51 -16.27
N LEU A 133 -18.51 1.48 -17.04
CA LEU A 133 -19.33 2.35 -17.90
C LEU A 133 -19.91 1.61 -19.11
N ARG A 134 -19.39 0.42 -19.43
CA ARG A 134 -19.71 -0.39 -20.61
C ARG A 134 -19.48 0.39 -21.90
N GLY A 135 -18.31 1.04 -21.99
CA GLY A 135 -17.89 1.83 -23.15
C GLY A 135 -18.65 3.15 -23.37
N LYS A 136 -19.44 3.61 -22.41
CA LYS A 136 -20.06 4.94 -22.45
C LYS A 136 -19.10 5.98 -21.93
N ASP A 137 -19.27 7.22 -22.38
CA ASP A 137 -18.66 8.33 -21.67
C ASP A 137 -19.37 8.56 -20.30
N PRO A 138 -18.71 9.20 -19.31
CA PRO A 138 -19.30 9.40 -17.99
C PRO A 138 -20.60 10.23 -17.99
N HIS A 139 -20.81 11.13 -18.94
CA HIS A 139 -22.02 11.95 -19.05
C HIS A 139 -23.17 11.13 -19.66
N GLU A 140 -22.93 10.39 -20.74
CA GLU A 140 -23.91 9.42 -21.28
C GLU A 140 -24.32 8.39 -20.22
N TYR A 141 -23.39 7.90 -19.40
CA TYR A 141 -23.69 7.00 -18.29
C TYR A 141 -24.66 7.62 -17.28
N VAL A 142 -24.40 8.87 -16.84
CA VAL A 142 -25.29 9.61 -15.93
C VAL A 142 -26.67 9.83 -16.58
N GLU A 143 -26.72 10.24 -17.85
CA GLU A 143 -27.98 10.38 -18.59
C GLU A 143 -28.79 9.08 -18.62
N VAL A 144 -28.14 7.93 -18.81
CA VAL A 144 -28.81 6.63 -18.79
C VAL A 144 -29.39 6.33 -17.40
N LEU A 145 -28.68 6.63 -16.32
CA LEU A 145 -29.21 6.46 -14.96
C LEU A 145 -30.41 7.38 -14.67
N LEU A 146 -30.30 8.68 -15.01
CA LEU A 146 -31.39 9.65 -14.88
C LEU A 146 -32.63 9.21 -15.69
N ARG A 147 -32.44 8.78 -16.94
CA ARG A 147 -33.51 8.22 -17.78
C ARG A 147 -34.14 6.98 -17.14
N LEU A 148 -33.36 6.08 -16.53
CA LEU A 148 -33.91 4.90 -15.84
C LEU A 148 -34.71 5.24 -14.58
N TYR A 149 -34.29 6.29 -13.84
CA TYR A 149 -34.93 6.76 -12.62
C TYR A 149 -36.24 7.51 -12.89
N PHE A 150 -36.29 8.39 -13.89
CA PHE A 150 -37.47 9.21 -14.21
C PHE A 150 -38.46 8.57 -15.21
N LYS A 151 -38.12 7.46 -15.87
CA LYS A 151 -39.00 6.85 -16.89
C LYS A 151 -40.25 6.23 -16.27
N ASN A 152 -41.40 6.90 -16.48
CA ASN A 152 -42.75 6.59 -15.97
C ASN A 152 -43.34 5.18 -16.22
N ASN A 153 -42.59 4.25 -16.83
CA ASN A 153 -42.99 2.86 -17.05
C ASN A 153 -41.88 1.86 -16.68
N SER A 154 -40.85 2.30 -15.95
CA SER A 154 -39.74 1.49 -15.49
C SER A 154 -40.09 0.80 -14.17
N ARG A 155 -39.85 -0.51 -14.05
CA ARG A 155 -39.87 -1.19 -12.73
C ARG A 155 -38.86 -0.62 -11.74
N ARG A 156 -37.93 0.22 -12.20
CA ARG A 156 -36.90 0.90 -11.40
C ARG A 156 -37.14 2.40 -11.22
N GLN A 157 -38.31 2.91 -11.60
CA GLN A 157 -38.66 4.31 -11.40
C GLN A 157 -38.56 4.68 -9.90
N GLY A 158 -37.94 5.81 -9.59
CA GLY A 158 -37.77 6.28 -8.20
C GLY A 158 -36.83 5.43 -7.33
N GLN A 159 -36.16 4.41 -7.86
CA GLN A 159 -35.25 3.56 -7.08
C GLN A 159 -33.89 4.23 -6.90
N LEU A 160 -33.59 4.71 -5.68
CA LEU A 160 -32.29 5.28 -5.33
C LEU A 160 -31.11 4.30 -5.47
N SER A 161 -31.35 2.98 -5.44
CA SER A 161 -30.31 1.98 -5.71
C SER A 161 -29.70 2.09 -7.11
N LEU A 162 -30.39 2.73 -8.07
CA LEU A 162 -29.83 3.09 -9.37
C LEU A 162 -28.59 4.01 -9.27
N PHE A 163 -28.44 4.75 -8.17
CA PHE A 163 -27.31 5.65 -7.91
C PHE A 163 -26.38 5.11 -6.81
N VAL A 164 -26.94 4.48 -5.76
CA VAL A 164 -26.17 3.92 -4.64
C VAL A 164 -25.22 2.79 -5.11
N ASP A 165 -25.72 1.80 -5.86
CA ASP A 165 -24.88 0.66 -6.26
C ASP A 165 -23.71 1.11 -7.18
N PRO A 166 -23.90 2.04 -8.15
CA PRO A 166 -22.80 2.69 -8.86
C PRO A 166 -21.84 3.49 -7.99
N LEU A 167 -22.35 4.31 -7.06
CA LEU A 167 -21.52 5.15 -6.19
C LEU A 167 -20.59 4.32 -5.30
N ASP A 168 -21.07 3.22 -4.70
CA ASP A 168 -20.23 2.33 -3.88
C ASP A 168 -19.07 1.72 -4.69
N ALA A 169 -19.34 1.31 -5.94
CA ALA A 169 -18.30 0.82 -6.85
C ALA A 169 -17.29 1.91 -7.21
N LEU A 170 -17.76 3.13 -7.48
CA LEU A 170 -16.90 4.26 -7.83
C LEU A 170 -16.05 4.76 -6.66
N TYR A 171 -16.58 4.79 -5.42
CA TYR A 171 -15.78 5.07 -4.22
C TYR A 171 -14.69 4.02 -4.00
N ARG A 172 -14.98 2.73 -4.26
CA ARG A 172 -13.96 1.66 -4.22
C ARG A 172 -12.85 1.93 -5.24
N MET A 173 -13.20 2.25 -6.48
CA MET A 173 -12.23 2.58 -7.53
C MET A 173 -11.43 3.84 -7.20
N GLN A 174 -12.08 4.92 -6.78
CA GLN A 174 -11.43 6.18 -6.41
C GLN A 174 -10.43 5.99 -5.26
N LYS A 175 -10.80 5.21 -4.24
CA LYS A 175 -9.90 4.84 -3.15
C LYS A 175 -8.71 4.03 -3.66
N ALA A 176 -8.93 2.99 -4.45
CA ALA A 176 -7.85 2.19 -5.03
C ALA A 176 -6.89 3.03 -5.89
N TYR A 177 -7.42 3.99 -6.66
CA TYR A 177 -6.62 4.92 -7.47
C TYR A 177 -5.79 5.86 -6.60
N THR A 178 -6.36 6.31 -5.47
CA THR A 178 -5.65 7.13 -4.47
C THR A 178 -4.52 6.32 -3.84
N ASP A 179 -4.77 5.07 -3.43
CA ASP A 179 -3.75 4.17 -2.88
C ASP A 179 -2.61 3.87 -3.88
N ILE A 180 -2.92 3.78 -5.18
CA ILE A 180 -1.93 3.64 -6.26
C ILE A 180 -1.10 4.93 -6.44
N THR A 181 -1.77 6.09 -6.41
CA THR A 181 -1.13 7.41 -6.53
C THR A 181 -0.19 7.70 -5.36
N ASP A 182 -0.60 7.36 -4.13
CA ASP A 182 0.23 7.52 -2.94
C ASP A 182 1.47 6.61 -2.98
N LYS A 183 1.34 5.37 -3.47
CA LYS A 183 2.50 4.49 -3.72
C LYS A 183 3.43 5.06 -4.79
N ALA A 184 2.88 5.62 -5.86
CA ALA A 184 3.65 6.27 -6.94
C ALA A 184 4.47 7.45 -6.39
N LEU A 185 3.83 8.32 -5.61
CA LEU A 185 4.45 9.47 -4.95
C LEU A 185 5.54 9.04 -3.96
N GLN A 186 5.33 7.96 -3.19
CA GLN A 186 6.33 7.43 -2.26
C GLN A 186 7.53 6.76 -2.96
N ALA A 187 7.29 6.08 -4.09
CA ALA A 187 8.33 5.32 -4.78
C ALA A 187 9.27 6.19 -5.64
N ILE A 188 8.73 7.25 -6.25
CA ILE A 188 9.43 8.03 -7.30
C ILE A 188 9.47 9.53 -6.99
N GLY A 189 8.55 10.03 -6.17
CA GLY A 189 8.38 11.45 -5.90
C GLY A 189 7.58 12.19 -6.99
N PRO A 190 7.41 13.53 -6.83
CA PRO A 190 6.72 14.36 -7.80
C PRO A 190 7.43 14.38 -9.15
N CYS A 191 6.74 13.99 -10.22
CA CYS A 191 7.25 14.02 -11.58
C CYS A 191 6.09 14.08 -12.60
N GLU A 192 6.37 14.47 -13.84
CA GLU A 192 5.39 14.55 -14.93
C GLU A 192 4.58 13.25 -15.12
N ARG A 193 5.24 12.09 -14.96
CA ARG A 193 4.57 10.78 -15.08
C ARG A 193 3.53 10.55 -13.98
N LEU A 194 3.75 11.10 -12.78
CA LEU A 194 2.79 11.08 -11.68
C LEU A 194 1.63 12.05 -11.95
N GLU A 195 1.89 13.21 -12.55
CA GLU A 195 0.84 14.15 -12.94
C GLU A 195 -0.08 13.58 -14.02
N GLN A 196 0.49 12.87 -15.01
CA GLN A 196 -0.27 12.12 -16.02
C GLN A 196 -1.15 11.04 -15.36
N LEU A 197 -0.60 10.27 -14.41
CA LEU A 197 -1.32 9.28 -13.62
C LEU A 197 -2.52 9.91 -12.87
N ILE A 198 -2.26 10.98 -12.10
CA ILE A 198 -3.29 11.72 -11.37
C ILE A 198 -4.36 12.25 -12.34
N GLN A 199 -3.97 12.75 -13.51
CA GLN A 199 -4.89 13.28 -14.52
C GLN A 199 -5.82 12.19 -15.07
N THR A 200 -5.35 10.96 -15.28
CA THR A 200 -6.20 9.83 -15.69
C THR A 200 -7.22 9.47 -14.59
N GLY A 201 -6.79 9.42 -13.32
CA GLY A 201 -7.68 9.13 -12.18
C GLY A 201 -8.81 10.15 -11.95
N LYS A 202 -8.69 11.39 -12.45
CA LYS A 202 -9.70 12.45 -12.28
C LYS A 202 -11.06 12.11 -12.91
N LEU A 203 -11.12 11.24 -13.92
CA LEU A 203 -12.39 10.85 -14.55
C LEU A 203 -13.31 10.10 -13.57
N ILE A 204 -12.74 9.20 -12.77
CA ILE A 204 -13.45 8.47 -11.71
C ILE A 204 -14.03 9.46 -10.69
N GLY A 205 -13.19 10.37 -10.19
CA GLY A 205 -13.61 11.39 -9.21
C GLY A 205 -14.65 12.38 -9.76
N ARG A 206 -14.57 12.74 -11.03
CA ARG A 206 -15.59 13.59 -11.69
C ARG A 206 -16.94 12.89 -11.77
N LEU A 207 -16.97 11.59 -12.09
CA LEU A 207 -18.23 10.84 -12.14
C LEU A 207 -18.85 10.67 -10.74
N VAL A 208 -18.03 10.42 -9.71
CA VAL A 208 -18.50 10.44 -8.30
C VAL A 208 -19.20 11.77 -8.01
N MET A 209 -18.51 12.90 -8.22
CA MET A 209 -19.09 14.23 -7.99
C MET A 209 -20.40 14.50 -8.74
N TRP A 210 -20.53 13.99 -9.97
CA TRP A 210 -21.78 14.14 -10.74
C TRP A 210 -22.93 13.31 -10.18
N LEU A 211 -22.65 12.12 -9.64
CA LEU A 211 -23.65 11.28 -8.99
C LEU A 211 -23.96 11.74 -7.54
N GLU A 212 -23.05 12.50 -6.91
CA GLU A 212 -23.21 13.17 -5.60
C GLU A 212 -24.08 14.45 -5.65
N ASP A 213 -24.45 14.94 -6.84
CA ASP A 213 -25.17 16.22 -7.06
C ASP A 213 -26.60 16.05 -7.63
N ILE A 214 -27.07 14.80 -7.79
CA ILE A 214 -28.40 14.41 -8.35
C ILE A 214 -29.47 14.31 -7.25
#